data_AF-A0A5A9E9R6-F1
#
_entry.id   AF-A0A5A9E9R6-F1
#
_cell.length_a   1.000
_cell.length_b   1.000
_cell.length_c   1.000
_cell.angle_alpha   90.00
_cell.angle_beta   90.00
_cell.angle_gamma   90.00
#
_symmetry.space_group_name_H-M   'P 1'
#
loop_
_entity.id
_entity.type
_entity.pdbx_description
1 polymer ?
#
loop_
_entity_poly.entity_id
_entity_poly.type
_entity_poly.pdbx_seq_one_letter_code
_entity_poly.pdbx_strand_id
1 'polypeptide(L)'
;MELDGRKFKDRAMTAMSKLKDNMKGTYYSIAEIPSSSVQELADFIQIHPDTREIRKHLLGNTYSFFRLKMNNYQFYLETTNERILQLDGSLNGKELVSYRSYRDSGDIHSPVKLS
;
A
#
# COMPACT_ATOMS: atom_id res chain seq x y z
N MET A 1 15.99 24.36 20.46
CA MET A 1 15.27 23.16 20.91
C MET A 1 15.13 22.23 19.70
N GLU A 2 16.17 21.45 19.41
CA GLU A 2 16.24 20.53 18.25
C GLU A 2 15.75 19.13 18.65
N LEU A 3 14.44 18.89 18.60
CA LEU A 3 13.84 17.65 19.11
C LEU A 3 12.70 17.08 18.24
N ASP A 4 12.73 17.27 16.92
CA ASP A 4 11.69 16.68 16.03
C ASP A 4 12.28 15.87 14.86
N GLY A 5 13.33 16.36 14.20
CA GLY A 5 13.97 15.66 13.08
C GLY A 5 14.61 14.31 13.43
N ARG A 6 14.99 14.07 14.70
CA ARG A 6 15.57 12.79 15.14
C ARG A 6 14.53 11.69 15.24
N LYS A 7 13.34 11.95 15.83
CA LYS A 7 12.27 10.94 15.92
C LYS A 7 11.73 10.53 14.56
N PHE A 8 11.66 11.46 13.61
CA PHE A 8 11.21 11.16 12.24
C PHE A 8 12.25 10.31 11.49
N LYS A 9 13.54 10.65 11.63
CA LYS A 9 14.65 9.84 11.10
C LYS A 9 14.72 8.47 11.75
N ASP A 10 14.53 8.36 13.05
CA ASP A 10 14.56 7.07 13.77
C ASP A 10 13.38 6.18 13.37
N ARG A 11 12.18 6.75 13.19
CA ARG A 11 11.02 6.02 12.65
C ARG A 11 11.23 5.60 11.20
N ALA A 12 11.74 6.49 10.34
CA ALA A 12 12.06 6.18 8.96
C ALA A 12 13.16 5.11 8.85
N MET A 13 14.18 5.18 9.70
CA MET A 13 15.33 4.27 9.70
C MET A 13 14.97 2.92 10.32
N THR A 14 14.05 2.90 11.29
CA THR A 14 13.46 1.66 11.84
C THR A 14 12.54 1.00 10.82
N ALA A 15 11.72 1.78 10.10
CA ALA A 15 10.90 1.27 9.01
C ALA A 15 11.78 0.71 7.89
N MET A 16 12.84 1.42 7.49
CA MET A 16 13.81 0.97 6.48
C MET A 16 14.62 -0.25 6.93
N SER A 17 14.98 -0.36 8.21
CA SER A 17 15.71 -1.53 8.74
C SER A 17 14.82 -2.76 8.80
N LYS A 18 13.56 -2.61 9.25
CA LYS A 18 12.55 -3.67 9.17
C LYS A 18 12.24 -4.06 7.73
N LEU A 19 12.24 -3.09 6.81
CA LEU A 19 12.09 -3.34 5.39
C LEU A 19 13.28 -4.14 4.84
N LYS A 20 14.51 -3.80 5.22
CA LYS A 20 15.73 -4.48 4.76
C LYS A 20 15.83 -5.93 5.26
N ASP A 21 15.36 -6.20 6.48
CA ASP A 21 15.36 -7.56 7.03
C ASP A 21 14.19 -8.41 6.50
N ASN A 22 13.02 -7.82 6.20
CA ASN A 22 11.89 -8.52 5.57
C ASN A 22 11.99 -8.64 4.03
N MET A 23 12.69 -7.72 3.35
CA MET A 23 12.86 -7.72 1.88
C MET A 23 13.86 -8.77 1.40
N LYS A 24 14.72 -9.33 2.26
CA LYS A 24 15.58 -10.45 1.87
C LYS A 24 14.78 -11.72 1.56
N GLY A 25 13.50 -11.80 1.95
CA GLY A 25 12.65 -12.98 1.76
C GLY A 25 11.49 -12.79 0.77
N THR A 26 10.90 -11.60 0.63
CA THR A 26 9.63 -11.45 -0.10
C THR A 26 9.82 -10.71 -1.42
N TYR A 27 10.37 -11.41 -2.41
CA TYR A 27 9.97 -11.15 -3.79
C TYR A 27 8.51 -11.57 -3.88
N TYR A 28 7.57 -10.65 -3.66
CA TYR A 28 6.14 -10.91 -3.87
C TYR A 28 5.98 -11.40 -5.31
N SER A 29 5.85 -12.71 -5.47
CA SER A 29 5.50 -13.28 -6.76
C SER A 29 4.06 -12.88 -7.02
N ILE A 30 3.78 -12.50 -8.25
CA ILE A 30 2.44 -12.21 -8.75
C ILE A 30 1.41 -13.30 -8.37
N ALA A 31 1.90 -14.55 -8.21
CA ALA A 31 1.13 -15.70 -7.77
C ALA A 31 0.53 -15.59 -6.35
N GLU A 32 1.05 -14.72 -5.48
CA GLU A 32 0.62 -14.59 -4.07
C GLU A 32 -0.46 -13.51 -3.86
N ILE A 33 -0.71 -12.67 -4.87
CA ILE A 33 -1.73 -11.60 -4.85
C ILE A 33 -3.12 -12.13 -4.44
N PRO A 34 -3.60 -13.31 -4.90
CA PRO A 34 -4.89 -13.86 -4.49
C PRO A 34 -4.99 -14.23 -3.02
N SER A 35 -3.87 -14.49 -2.34
CA SER A 35 -3.82 -14.88 -0.93
C SER A 35 -3.47 -13.71 0.00
N SER A 36 -3.03 -12.58 -0.55
CA SER A 36 -2.68 -11.40 0.23
C SER A 36 -3.91 -10.72 0.82
N SER A 37 -3.74 -10.13 2.00
CA SER A 37 -4.69 -9.18 2.60
C SER A 37 -4.60 -7.80 1.94
N VAL A 38 -5.59 -6.94 2.20
CA VAL A 38 -5.58 -5.55 1.73
C VAL A 38 -4.35 -4.79 2.24
N GLN A 39 -3.96 -5.04 3.51
CA GLN A 39 -2.78 -4.41 4.09
C GLN A 39 -1.48 -4.82 3.38
N GLU A 40 -1.30 -6.11 3.14
CA GLU A 40 -0.08 -6.62 2.46
C GLU A 40 0.04 -6.09 1.03
N LEU A 41 -1.09 -6.01 0.31
CA LEU A 41 -1.10 -5.38 -1.02
C LEU A 41 -0.79 -3.90 -0.96
N ALA A 42 -1.29 -3.17 0.03
CA ALA A 42 -0.98 -1.76 0.19
C ALA A 42 0.51 -1.54 0.49
N ASP A 43 1.11 -2.38 1.34
CA ASP A 43 2.53 -2.32 1.66
C ASP A 43 3.37 -2.63 0.41
N PHE A 44 3.01 -3.67 -0.33
CA PHE A 44 3.64 -4.03 -1.61
C PHE A 44 3.59 -2.87 -2.62
N ILE A 45 2.41 -2.28 -2.85
CA ILE A 45 2.25 -1.17 -3.79
C ILE A 45 3.14 0.01 -3.39
N GLN A 46 3.19 0.37 -2.10
CA GLN A 46 3.95 1.54 -1.64
C GLN A 46 5.47 1.38 -1.80
N ILE A 47 6.00 0.15 -1.72
CA ILE A 47 7.45 -0.09 -1.78
C ILE A 47 7.92 -0.52 -3.17
N HIS A 48 7.01 -0.84 -4.09
CA HIS A 48 7.38 -1.33 -5.42
C HIS A 48 8.10 -0.23 -6.23
N PRO A 49 9.24 -0.52 -6.89
CA PRO A 49 10.06 0.49 -7.57
C PRO A 49 9.33 1.22 -8.71
N ASP A 50 8.41 0.54 -9.39
CA ASP A 50 7.62 1.13 -10.49
C ASP A 50 6.39 1.92 -10.03
N THR A 51 6.14 1.99 -8.72
CA THR A 51 4.99 2.71 -8.19
C THR A 51 5.18 4.21 -8.36
N ARG A 52 4.16 4.85 -8.93
CA ARG A 52 4.06 6.30 -9.00
C ARG A 52 3.23 6.81 -7.84
N GLU A 53 3.84 7.63 -7.00
CA GLU A 53 3.16 8.34 -5.92
C GLU A 53 2.84 9.78 -6.32
N ILE A 54 1.62 10.23 -6.00
CA ILE A 54 1.22 11.63 -6.03
C ILE A 54 0.71 11.98 -4.64
N ARG A 55 1.20 13.08 -4.06
CA ARG A 55 0.68 13.62 -2.80
C ARG A 55 -0.12 14.89 -3.05
N LYS A 56 -1.24 15.04 -2.34
CA LYS A 56 -2.06 16.26 -2.37
C LYS A 56 -2.42 16.69 -0.96
N HIS A 57 -2.35 18.00 -0.73
CA HIS A 57 -2.85 18.63 0.48
C HIS A 57 -4.24 19.19 0.22
N LEU A 58 -5.27 18.62 0.83
CA LEU A 58 -6.66 18.98 0.62
C LEU A 58 -7.35 19.09 1.98
N LEU A 59 -8.01 20.22 2.24
CA LEU A 59 -8.81 20.44 3.46
C LEU A 59 -8.02 20.15 4.76
N GLY A 60 -6.75 20.56 4.81
CA GLY A 60 -5.86 20.33 5.96
C GLY A 60 -5.35 18.89 6.10
N ASN A 61 -5.67 17.99 5.17
CA ASN A 61 -5.21 16.60 5.17
C ASN A 61 -4.22 16.34 4.02
N THR A 62 -3.32 15.39 4.23
CA THR A 62 -2.42 14.88 3.18
C THR A 62 -2.95 13.56 2.68
N TYR A 63 -3.19 13.49 1.38
CA TYR A 63 -3.58 12.29 0.66
C TYR A 63 -2.43 11.83 -0.21
N SER A 64 -2.11 10.54 -0.14
CA SER A 64 -1.18 9.87 -1.04
C SER A 64 -1.95 8.95 -1.99
N PHE A 65 -1.63 9.08 -3.27
CA PHE A 65 -2.22 8.31 -4.36
C PHE A 65 -1.11 7.52 -5.04
N PHE A 66 -1.19 6.20 -4.98
CA PHE A 66 -0.23 5.30 -5.58
C PHE A 66 -0.85 4.63 -6.79
N ARG A 67 -0.08 4.55 -7.87
CA ARG A 67 -0.44 3.80 -9.08
C ARG A 67 0.69 2.87 -9.45
N LEU A 68 0.38 1.59 -9.52
CA LEU A 68 1.31 0.55 -9.95
C LEU A 68 0.72 -0.20 -11.13
N LYS A 69 1.49 -0.30 -12.21
CA LYS A 69 1.16 -1.15 -13.36
C LYS A 69 2.31 -2.14 -13.55
N MET A 70 1.99 -3.42 -13.52
CA MET A 70 2.98 -4.50 -13.68
C MET A 70 2.37 -5.59 -14.55
N ASN A 71 2.96 -5.85 -15.71
CA ASN A 71 2.42 -6.81 -16.69
C ASN A 71 0.93 -6.50 -16.97
N ASN A 72 0.05 -7.42 -16.56
CA ASN A 72 -1.38 -7.35 -16.78
C ASN A 72 -2.14 -6.89 -15.52
N TYR A 73 -1.41 -6.56 -14.45
CA TYR A 73 -1.95 -6.04 -13.20
C TYR A 73 -1.97 -4.51 -13.20
N GLN A 74 -3.06 -3.96 -12.67
CA GLN A 74 -3.18 -2.54 -12.40
C GLN A 74 -3.69 -2.34 -10.98
N PHE A 75 -2.97 -1.54 -10.22
CA PHE A 75 -3.33 -1.19 -8.85
C PHE A 75 -3.48 0.32 -8.69
N TYR A 76 -4.48 0.69 -7.90
CA TYR A 76 -4.68 2.02 -7.37
C TYR A 76 -4.79 1.90 -5.85
N LEU A 77 -4.02 2.70 -5.13
CA LEU A 77 -4.08 2.78 -3.68
C LEU A 77 -4.18 4.24 -3.27
N GLU A 78 -5.12 4.53 -2.39
CA GLU A 78 -5.30 5.83 -1.78
C GLU A 78 -5.16 5.70 -0.27
N THR A 79 -4.31 6.55 0.29
CA THR A 79 -4.08 6.61 1.73
C THR A 79 -4.15 8.05 2.24
N THR A 80 -4.49 8.15 3.51
CA THR A 80 -4.09 9.29 4.35
C THR A 80 -2.99 8.82 5.28
N ASN A 81 -2.20 9.74 5.86
CA ASN A 81 -1.03 9.50 6.73
C ASN A 81 -0.85 8.09 7.33
N GLU A 82 -1.89 7.49 7.93
CA GLU A 82 -1.84 6.17 8.58
C GLU A 82 -2.97 5.20 8.16
N ARG A 83 -3.80 5.54 7.17
CA ARG A 83 -5.00 4.76 6.82
C ARG A 83 -5.16 4.57 5.34
N ILE A 84 -5.40 3.33 4.93
CA ILE A 84 -5.89 2.98 3.61
C ILE A 84 -7.32 3.50 3.49
N LEU A 85 -7.59 4.31 2.46
CA LEU A 85 -8.94 4.76 2.13
C LEU A 85 -9.56 3.86 1.06
N GLN A 86 -8.76 3.51 0.07
CA GLN A 86 -9.20 2.74 -1.08
C GLN A 86 -8.05 1.93 -1.66
N LEU A 87 -8.33 0.69 -2.03
CA LEU A 87 -7.41 -0.16 -2.80
C LEU A 87 -8.22 -0.85 -3.90
N ASP A 88 -7.83 -0.63 -5.14
CA ASP A 88 -8.34 -1.34 -6.31
C ASP A 88 -7.21 -2.09 -6.99
N GLY A 89 -7.51 -3.33 -7.40
CA GLY A 89 -6.60 -4.17 -8.14
C GLY A 89 -7.35 -4.90 -9.24
N SER A 90 -6.75 -4.97 -10.42
CA SER A 90 -7.31 -5.71 -11.56
C SER A 90 -6.24 -6.50 -12.29
N LEU A 91 -6.64 -7.62 -12.88
CA LEU A 91 -5.84 -8.46 -13.77
C LEU A 91 -6.55 -8.58 -15.11
N ASN A 92 -5.89 -8.19 -16.20
CA ASN A 92 -6.51 -8.18 -17.54
C ASN A 92 -7.81 -7.36 -17.59
N GLY A 93 -7.94 -6.33 -16.75
CA GLY A 93 -9.16 -5.54 -16.60
C GLY A 93 -10.27 -6.21 -15.79
N LYS A 94 -10.11 -7.47 -15.35
CA LYS A 94 -11.00 -8.11 -14.39
C LYS A 94 -10.63 -7.67 -12.97
N GLU A 95 -11.62 -7.24 -12.19
CA GLU A 95 -11.43 -6.88 -10.79
C GLU A 95 -10.91 -8.08 -9.99
N LEU A 96 -9.87 -7.85 -9.18
CA LEU A 96 -9.33 -8.80 -8.21
C LEU A 96 -9.65 -8.38 -6.79
N VAL A 97 -9.59 -7.07 -6.52
CA VAL A 97 -9.84 -6.49 -5.20
C VAL A 97 -10.44 -5.10 -5.37
N SER A 98 -11.43 -4.79 -4.53
CA SER A 98 -12.06 -3.48 -4.42
C SER A 98 -12.37 -3.23 -2.95
N TYR A 99 -11.45 -2.54 -2.26
CA TYR A 99 -11.57 -2.19 -0.85
C TYR A 99 -11.89 -0.71 -0.69
N ARG A 100 -12.85 -0.40 0.18
CA ARG A 100 -13.17 0.97 0.62
C ARG A 100 -13.27 1.00 2.14
N SER A 101 -12.48 1.83 2.80
CA SER A 101 -12.42 1.83 4.27
C SER A 101 -13.72 2.23 4.97
N TYR A 102 -14.58 3.02 4.32
CA TYR A 102 -15.88 3.41 4.86
C TYR A 102 -16.95 2.31 4.73
N ARG A 103 -16.73 1.31 3.88
CA ARG A 103 -17.67 0.20 3.63
C ARG A 103 -17.17 -1.12 4.21
N ASP A 104 -15.87 -1.34 4.09
CA ASP A 104 -15.21 -2.63 4.24
C ASP A 104 -14.24 -2.63 5.45
N SER A 105 -14.42 -1.73 6.43
CA SER A 105 -13.46 -1.52 7.53
C SER A 105 -13.09 -2.78 8.32
N GLY A 106 -13.97 -3.79 8.37
CA GLY A 106 -13.72 -5.06 9.05
C GLY A 106 -12.83 -6.05 8.27
N ASP A 107 -12.57 -5.81 6.98
CA ASP A 107 -11.94 -6.78 6.07
C ASP A 107 -10.47 -6.46 5.74
N ILE A 108 -9.86 -5.46 6.37
CA ILE A 108 -8.50 -4.98 6.03
C ILE A 108 -7.41 -6.05 6.20
N HIS A 109 -7.60 -6.97 7.15
CA HIS A 109 -6.70 -8.10 7.41
C HIS A 109 -7.23 -9.43 6.83
N SER A 110 -8.42 -9.42 6.23
CA SER A 110 -8.97 -10.61 5.58
C SER A 110 -8.27 -10.80 4.23
N PRO A 111 -8.02 -12.06 3.80
CA PRO A 111 -7.54 -12.33 2.46
C PRO A 111 -8.47 -11.72 1.41
N VAL A 112 -7.90 -11.22 0.33
CA VAL A 112 -8.68 -10.69 -0.79
C VAL A 112 -9.63 -11.76 -1.34
N LYS A 113 -10.91 -11.42 -1.39
CA LYS A 113 -11.93 -12.27 -2.05
C LYS A 113 -11.92 -11.93 -3.54
N LEU A 114 -11.47 -12.87 -4.35
CA LEU A 114 -11.61 -12.78 -5.80
C LEU A 114 -13.10 -12.81 -6.17
N SER A 115 -13.57 -11.80 -6.89
CA SER A 115 -14.93 -11.76 -7.47
C SER A 115 -15.08 -12.57 -8.76
#